data_AF-A0A932XYL5-F1
#
_entry.id   AF-A0A932XYL5-F1
#
_cell.length_a   1.000
_cell.length_b   1.000
_cell.length_c   1.000
_cell.angle_alpha   90.00
_cell.angle_beta   90.00
_cell.angle_gamma   90.00
#
_symmetry.space_group_name_H-M   'P 1'
#
loop_
_entity.id
_entity.type
_entity.pdbx_description
1 polymer ?
#
loop_
_entity_poly.entity_id
_entity_poly.type
_entity_poly.pdbx_seq_one_letter_code
_entity_poly.pdbx_strand_id
1 'polypeptide(L)'
;MDNILGRRVANVLPSKGGLAELMSKKKIRLYQGFDPSGARLHLGHSVGIRKLMDFANAGHEVIFLFGTGTVLVGDPSQRSTGRILITQKEIDENIKDWKKQVSPLVNWDKIKI
;
A
#
# COMPACT_ATOMS: atom_id res chain seq x y z
N MET A 1 -14.01 -7.73 -13.37
CA MET A 1 -13.44 -8.20 -12.09
C MET A 1 -12.23 -9.12 -12.28
N ASP A 2 -12.19 -9.97 -13.31
CA ASP A 2 -11.10 -10.95 -13.53
C ASP A 2 -9.68 -10.36 -13.56
N ASN A 3 -9.54 -9.11 -14.00
CA ASN A 3 -8.24 -8.44 -14.06
C ASN A 3 -7.70 -8.04 -12.67
N ILE A 4 -8.56 -7.68 -11.70
CA ILE A 4 -8.14 -7.16 -10.39
C ILE A 4 -7.54 -8.27 -9.52
N LEU A 5 -8.16 -9.45 -9.52
CA LEU A 5 -7.73 -10.62 -8.72
C LEU A 5 -6.83 -11.59 -9.49
N GLY A 6 -6.44 -11.25 -10.73
CA GLY A 6 -5.57 -12.08 -11.56
C GLY A 6 -4.24 -11.40 -11.85
N ARG A 7 -4.26 -10.21 -12.45
CA ARG A 7 -3.03 -9.54 -12.90
C ARG A 7 -2.21 -9.04 -11.72
N ARG A 8 -0.93 -9.45 -11.70
CA ARG A 8 0.06 -9.13 -10.64
C ARG A 8 -0.35 -9.66 -9.25
N VAL A 9 -1.11 -10.75 -9.23
CA VAL A 9 -1.56 -11.41 -8.00
C VAL A 9 -1.09 -12.85 -8.05
N ALA A 10 -0.22 -13.24 -7.12
CA ALA A 10 0.24 -14.62 -7.01
C ALA A 10 -0.84 -15.49 -6.33
N ASN A 11 -1.36 -15.02 -5.18
CA ASN A 11 -2.33 -15.73 -4.37
C ASN A 11 -3.42 -14.77 -3.87
N VAL A 12 -4.64 -15.30 -3.69
CA VAL A 12 -5.72 -14.63 -2.97
C VAL A 12 -6.19 -15.57 -1.87
N LEU A 13 -5.95 -15.16 -0.63
CA LEU A 13 -6.31 -15.93 0.55
C LEU A 13 -7.43 -15.23 1.33
N PRO A 14 -8.30 -15.99 2.01
CA PRO A 14 -8.38 -17.45 2.00
C PRO A 14 -9.02 -18.02 0.72
N SER A 15 -9.73 -17.20 -0.07
CA SER A 15 -10.40 -17.64 -1.29
C SER A 15 -10.56 -16.52 -2.31
N LYS A 16 -10.11 -16.77 -3.55
CA LYS A 16 -10.33 -15.87 -4.69
C LYS A 16 -11.82 -15.71 -5.01
N GLY A 17 -12.57 -16.80 -5.02
CA GLY A 17 -14.01 -16.80 -5.30
C GLY A 17 -14.79 -16.06 -4.22
N GLY A 18 -14.47 -16.30 -2.95
CA GLY A 18 -15.11 -15.62 -1.83
C GLY A 18 -14.88 -14.11 -1.85
N LEU A 19 -13.67 -13.66 -2.17
CA LEU A 19 -13.39 -12.23 -2.33
C LEU A 19 -14.15 -11.63 -3.52
N ALA A 20 -14.22 -12.32 -4.66
CA ALA A 20 -14.96 -11.85 -5.82
C ALA A 20 -16.47 -11.71 -5.53
N GLU A 21 -17.06 -12.69 -4.85
CA GLU A 21 -18.46 -12.66 -4.41
C GLU A 21 -18.71 -11.54 -3.40
N LEU A 22 -17.79 -11.31 -2.47
CA LEU A 22 -17.90 -10.20 -1.52
C LEU A 22 -17.89 -8.83 -2.22
N MET A 23 -16.99 -8.67 -3.21
CA MET A 23 -16.86 -7.45 -4.00
C MET A 23 -18.06 -7.19 -4.91
N SER A 24 -18.79 -8.22 -5.35
CA SER A 24 -20.01 -8.05 -6.15
C SER A 24 -21.22 -7.64 -5.31
N LYS A 25 -21.25 -8.04 -4.04
CA LYS A 25 -22.35 -7.72 -3.12
C LYS A 25 -22.21 -6.36 -2.45
N LYS A 26 -20.98 -5.90 -2.19
CA LYS A 26 -20.76 -4.64 -1.48
C LYS A 26 -19.42 -3.98 -1.78
N LYS A 27 -19.37 -2.69 -1.50
CA LYS A 27 -18.13 -1.94 -1.39
C LYS A 27 -17.33 -2.47 -0.19
N ILE A 28 -16.13 -2.99 -0.45
CA ILE A 28 -15.18 -3.38 0.59
C ILE A 28 -14.26 -2.20 0.97
N ARG A 29 -13.70 -2.26 2.18
CA ARG A 29 -12.64 -1.38 2.67
C ARG A 29 -11.36 -2.19 2.83
N LEU A 30 -10.26 -1.70 2.28
CA LEU A 30 -8.96 -2.38 2.31
C LEU A 30 -7.83 -1.37 2.50
N TYR A 31 -6.69 -1.86 2.97
CA TYR A 31 -5.49 -1.06 3.14
C TYR A 31 -4.24 -1.84 2.73
N GLN A 32 -3.18 -1.11 2.40
CA GLN A 32 -1.81 -1.63 2.37
C GLN A 32 -0.91 -0.65 3.10
N GLY A 33 -0.09 -1.19 4.01
CA GLY A 33 0.94 -0.44 4.71
C GLY A 33 2.17 -0.23 3.84
N PHE A 34 2.74 0.97 3.93
CA PHE A 34 4.04 1.29 3.38
C PHE A 34 4.90 1.99 4.43
N ASP A 35 6.13 1.50 4.62
CA ASP A 35 7.05 2.04 5.60
C ASP A 35 7.96 3.12 4.97
N PRO A 36 7.79 4.41 5.32
CA PRO A 36 8.60 5.51 4.78
C PRO A 36 9.98 5.59 5.45
N SER A 37 10.67 4.45 5.57
CA SER A 37 12.00 4.33 6.20
C SER A 37 13.15 4.89 5.35
N GLY A 38 12.88 5.22 4.08
CA GLY A 38 13.84 5.87 3.19
C GLY A 38 13.15 6.79 2.18
N ALA A 39 13.88 7.78 1.70
CA ALA A 39 13.34 8.85 0.84
C ALA A 39 12.90 8.38 -0.56
N ARG A 40 13.46 7.29 -1.08
CA ARG A 40 13.24 6.85 -2.46
C ARG A 40 12.45 5.55 -2.54
N LEU A 41 11.43 5.58 -3.40
CA LEU A 41 10.72 4.40 -3.83
C LEU A 41 11.48 3.70 -4.96
N HIS A 42 11.46 2.36 -4.94
CA HIS A 42 11.86 1.54 -6.08
C HIS A 42 10.66 0.84 -6.74
N LEU A 43 10.88 0.26 -7.92
CA LEU A 43 9.85 -0.38 -8.74
C LEU A 43 9.03 -1.45 -8.00
N GLY A 44 9.61 -2.14 -7.01
CA GLY A 44 8.89 -3.10 -6.17
C GLY A 44 7.62 -2.56 -5.50
N HIS A 45 7.59 -1.28 -5.11
CA HIS A 45 6.39 -0.68 -4.50
C HIS A 45 5.25 -0.47 -5.49
N SER A 46 5.57 -0.35 -6.79
CA SER A 46 4.59 -0.01 -7.82
C SER A 46 3.50 -1.08 -7.98
N VAL A 47 3.79 -2.34 -7.65
CA VAL A 47 2.83 -3.44 -7.76
C VAL A 47 1.67 -3.23 -6.77
N GLY A 48 1.98 -2.99 -5.50
CA GLY A 48 1.00 -2.74 -4.45
C GLY A 48 0.21 -1.46 -4.70
N ILE A 49 0.90 -0.37 -5.01
CA ILE A 49 0.29 0.93 -5.30
C ILE A 49 -0.70 0.84 -6.46
N ARG A 50 -0.32 0.18 -7.57
CA ARG A 50 -1.22 -0.02 -8.71
C ARG A 50 -2.41 -0.91 -8.32
N LYS A 51 -2.21 -1.90 -7.46
CA LYS A 51 -3.31 -2.74 -7.00
C LYS A 51 -4.31 -1.93 -6.18
N LEU A 52 -3.85 -1.06 -5.27
CA LEU A 52 -4.72 -0.12 -4.55
C LEU A 52 -5.54 0.74 -5.52
N MET A 53 -4.94 1.25 -6.60
CA MET A 53 -5.67 2.00 -7.62
C MET A 53 -6.67 1.16 -8.39
N ASP A 54 -6.35 -0.10 -8.71
CA ASP A 54 -7.31 -1.02 -9.35
C ASP A 54 -8.58 -1.15 -8.48
N PHE A 55 -8.42 -1.30 -7.15
CA PHE A 55 -9.54 -1.37 -6.22
C PHE A 55 -10.28 -0.03 -6.08
N ALA A 56 -9.57 1.09 -6.01
CA ALA A 56 -10.18 2.42 -5.91
C ALA A 56 -11.01 2.75 -7.17
N ASN A 57 -10.47 2.42 -8.35
CA ASN A 57 -11.18 2.60 -9.62
C ASN A 57 -12.38 1.66 -9.78
N ALA A 58 -12.38 0.50 -9.10
CA ALA A 58 -13.55 -0.37 -8.99
C ALA A 58 -14.58 0.12 -7.96
N GLY A 59 -14.36 1.29 -7.33
CA GLY A 59 -15.30 1.91 -6.40
C GLY A 59 -15.12 1.50 -4.94
N HIS A 60 -14.10 0.70 -4.62
CA HIS A 60 -13.81 0.26 -3.25
C HIS A 60 -13.18 1.37 -2.40
N GLU A 61 -13.28 1.24 -1.08
CA GLU A 61 -12.64 2.18 -0.16
C GLU A 61 -11.21 1.72 0.11
N VAL A 62 -10.25 2.53 -0.32
CA VAL A 62 -8.84 2.18 -0.30
C VAL A 62 -8.11 3.12 0.65
N ILE A 63 -7.31 2.54 1.55
CA ILE A 63 -6.47 3.26 2.50
C ILE A 63 -5.00 3.00 2.15
N PHE A 64 -4.27 4.06 1.82
CA PHE A 64 -2.82 4.05 1.67
C PHE A 64 -2.21 4.39 3.02
N LEU A 65 -1.83 3.37 3.77
CA LEU A 65 -1.38 3.56 5.15
C LEU A 65 0.13 3.80 5.19
N PHE A 66 0.56 4.94 5.73
CA PHE A 66 1.96 5.15 6.09
C PHE A 66 2.24 4.51 7.46
N GLY A 67 3.07 3.47 7.48
CA GLY A 67 3.42 2.70 8.68
C GLY A 67 4.41 3.42 9.59
N THR A 68 4.04 4.55 10.18
CA THR A 68 4.96 5.36 11.01
C THR A 68 5.34 4.66 12.32
N GLY A 69 4.41 3.92 12.93
CA GLY A 69 4.68 3.13 14.15
C GLY A 69 5.59 1.92 13.91
N THR A 70 5.45 1.24 12.77
CA THR A 70 6.31 0.11 12.38
C THR A 70 7.74 0.53 12.10
N VAL A 71 7.95 1.78 11.64
CA VAL A 71 9.30 2.33 11.45
C VAL A 71 9.98 2.61 12.80
N LEU A 72 9.24 3.07 13.81
CA LEU A 72 9.76 3.37 15.14
C LEU A 72 10.06 2.11 15.97
N VAL A 73 9.23 1.07 15.87
CA VAL A 73 9.41 -0.19 16.60
C VAL A 73 10.24 -1.20 15.80
N GLY A 74 10.12 -1.16 14.47
CA GLY A 74 10.73 -2.08 13.52
C GLY A 74 9.85 -3.29 13.20
N ASP A 75 9.56 -3.53 11.91
CA ASP A 75 9.06 -4.83 11.46
C ASP A 75 10.17 -5.89 11.63
N PRO A 76 10.01 -6.92 12.48
CA PRO A 76 11.01 -7.96 12.73
C PRO A 76 11.22 -8.91 11.54
N SER A 77 10.41 -8.79 10.48
CA SER A 77 10.32 -9.81 9.44
C SER A 77 11.59 -10.04 8.60
N GLN A 78 12.53 -9.08 8.47
CA GLN A 78 13.54 -9.19 7.39
C GLN A 78 14.98 -8.62 7.52
N ARG A 79 15.53 -8.12 8.64
CA ARG A 79 16.95 -7.61 8.60
C ARG A 79 17.81 -7.87 9.84
N SER A 80 19.01 -8.41 9.60
CA SER A 80 20.07 -8.80 10.56
C SER A 80 21.03 -7.67 10.96
N THR A 81 20.84 -6.46 10.43
CA THR A 81 21.72 -5.30 10.71
C THR A 81 20.92 -4.24 11.47
N GLY A 82 21.44 -3.80 12.63
CA GLY A 82 20.83 -2.76 13.45
C GLY A 82 20.35 -1.57 12.62
N ARG A 83 19.05 -1.26 12.71
CA ARG A 83 18.43 -0.23 11.87
C ARG A 83 18.85 1.16 12.34
N ILE A 84 19.05 2.04 11.38
CA ILE A 84 19.26 3.47 11.59
C ILE A 84 17.99 4.02 12.24
N LEU A 85 18.12 4.61 13.42
CA LEU A 85 17.02 5.30 14.10
C LEU A 85 16.66 6.54 13.26
N ILE A 86 15.46 6.53 12.70
CA ILE A 86 14.90 7.66 11.93
C ILE A 86 13.94 8.44 12.83
N THR A 87 14.05 9.75 12.81
CA THR A 87 13.21 10.67 13.59
C THR A 87 11.83 10.82 12.95
N GLN A 88 10.83 11.23 13.74
CA GLN A 88 9.49 11.54 13.20
C GLN A 88 9.54 12.62 12.12
N LYS A 89 10.44 13.61 12.25
CA LYS A 89 10.63 14.66 11.25
C LYS A 89 11.10 14.09 9.91
N GLU A 90 12.07 13.18 9.94
CA GLU A 90 12.57 12.52 8.73
C GLU A 90 11.50 11.60 8.10
N ILE A 91 10.68 10.96 8.92
CA ILE A 91 9.50 10.20 8.45
C ILE A 91 8.54 11.14 7.70
N ASP A 92 8.22 12.30 8.26
CA ASP A 92 7.30 13.26 7.65
C ASP A 92 7.87 13.83 6.32
N GLU A 93 9.18 14.08 6.27
CA GLU A 93 9.90 14.48 5.05
C GLU A 93 9.85 13.38 3.98
N ASN A 94 10.10 12.12 4.36
CA ASN A 94 9.99 10.98 3.46
C ASN A 94 8.57 10.83 2.92
N ILE A 95 7.54 10.96 3.76
CA ILE A 95 6.14 10.90 3.33
C ILE A 95 5.84 11.99 2.30
N LYS A 96 6.32 13.21 2.52
CA LYS A 96 6.15 14.33 1.58
C LYS A 96 6.78 14.01 0.22
N ASP A 97 7.98 13.43 0.19
CA ASP A 97 8.66 13.09 -1.05
C ASP A 97 8.09 11.86 -1.74
N TRP A 98 7.60 10.89 -0.99
CA TRP A 98 6.85 9.75 -1.52
C TRP A 98 5.58 10.21 -2.24
N LYS A 99 4.81 11.12 -1.63
CA LYS A 99 3.59 11.67 -2.25
C LYS A 99 3.87 12.29 -3.62
N LYS A 100 5.01 12.98 -3.77
CA LYS A 100 5.46 13.54 -5.05
C LYS A 100 5.82 12.42 -6.04
N GLN A 101 6.63 11.45 -5.61
CA GLN A 101 7.11 10.35 -6.47
C GLN A 101 5.98 9.48 -7.01
N VAL A 102 4.95 9.18 -6.20
CA VAL A 102 3.84 8.31 -6.61
C VAL A 102 2.67 9.06 -7.23
N SER A 103 2.71 10.40 -7.30
CA SER A 103 1.66 11.20 -7.93
C SER A 103 1.26 10.75 -9.35
N PRO A 104 2.16 10.21 -10.22
CA PRO A 104 1.74 9.69 -11.52
C PRO A 104 0.97 8.36 -11.43
N LEU A 105 1.08 7.67 -10.30
CA LEU A 105 0.48 6.35 -10.06
C LEU A 105 -0.75 6.43 -9.16
N VAL A 106 -0.89 7.48 -8.35
CA VAL A 106 -1.90 7.59 -7.29
C VAL A 106 -2.80 8.79 -7.54
N ASN A 107 -4.10 8.52 -7.62
CA ASN A 107 -5.11 9.56 -7.50
C ASN A 107 -5.53 9.70 -6.03
N TRP A 108 -5.04 10.74 -5.37
CA TRP A 108 -5.28 10.99 -3.95
C TRP A 108 -6.75 11.31 -3.62
N ASP A 109 -7.55 11.76 -4.59
CA ASP A 109 -8.98 12.05 -4.38
C ASP A 109 -9.83 10.78 -4.27
N LYS A 110 -9.29 9.64 -4.74
CA LYS A 110 -9.99 8.34 -4.74
C LYS A 110 -9.63 7.46 -3.55
N ILE A 111 -8.69 7.89 -2.71
CA ILE A 111 -8.18 7.08 -1.60
C ILE A 111 -8.12 7.88 -0.30
N LYS A 112 -7.99 7.15 0.80
CA LYS A 112 -7.67 7.70 2.11
C LYS A 112 -6.20 7.46 2.43
N ILE A 113 -5.62 8.33 3.23
CA ILE A 113 -4.26 8.19 3.78
C ILE A 113 -4.40 7.97 5.28
#